data_AF-R7J5P0-F1
#
_entry.id   AF-R7J5P0-F1
#
_cell.length_a   1.000
_cell.length_b   1.000
_cell.length_c   1.000
_cell.angle_alpha   90.00
_cell.angle_beta   90.00
_cell.angle_gamma   90.00
#
_symmetry.space_group_name_H-M   'P 1'
#
loop_
_entity.id
_entity.type
_entity.pdbx_description
1 polymer ?
#
loop_
_entity_poly.entity_id
_entity_poly.type
_entity_poly.pdbx_seq_one_letter_code
_entity_poly.pdbx_strand_id
1 'polypeptide(L)'
;MNHNPDEYYNRSEVSNSDLTELKNILHPRMQFGDKEAAFRFGNLVDAIITEPTRVNYYRFMVDDVQYNEDEFRHAQEMHKALRMEARRDQFLARVLEYADTQCFMVNQAQQFEYGGFPFTLDTRCKWDWWLKMFHFGGDLKTTFAATQAEFDEAVDFFDWDRSRAWYMDIANSNRDFIYAISKKNCKIFKKFIERDDAIYTHGREKYEELAFQYWCFNLY
;
A
#
# COMPACT_ATOMS: atom_id res chain seq x y z
N MET A 1 -17.47 -9.75 19.52
CA MET A 1 -16.52 -8.68 19.17
C MET A 1 -15.38 -9.36 18.47
N ASN A 2 -15.30 -9.28 17.14
CA ASN A 2 -14.10 -9.71 16.41
C ASN A 2 -13.11 -8.56 16.57
N HIS A 3 -12.30 -8.63 17.61
CA HIS A 3 -11.17 -7.72 17.75
C HIS A 3 -10.18 -8.10 16.65
N ASN A 4 -9.88 -7.18 15.74
CA ASN A 4 -8.81 -7.39 14.77
C ASN A 4 -7.51 -7.63 15.57
N PRO A 5 -6.89 -8.82 15.50
CA PRO A 5 -5.67 -9.12 16.26
C PRO A 5 -4.44 -8.41 15.70
N ASP A 6 -4.60 -7.60 14.64
CA ASP A 6 -3.51 -6.88 14.00
C ASP A 6 -2.98 -5.73 14.87
N GLU A 7 -1.91 -6.03 15.60
CA GLU A 7 -1.17 -5.07 16.42
C GLU A 7 -0.32 -4.10 15.58
N TYR A 8 -0.30 -4.21 14.23
CA TYR A 8 0.55 -3.39 13.36
C TYR A 8 0.44 -1.89 13.63
N TYR A 9 -0.78 -1.38 13.83
CA TYR A 9 -1.02 0.04 14.08
C TYR A 9 -0.62 0.50 15.49
N ASN A 10 -0.43 -0.43 16.43
CA ASN A 10 -0.02 -0.12 17.81
C ASN A 10 1.49 -0.15 18.02
N ARG A 11 2.28 -0.51 17.00
CA ARG A 11 3.73 -0.59 17.13
C ARG A 11 4.38 0.80 17.16
N SER A 12 5.65 0.88 17.54
CA SER A 12 6.40 2.14 17.62
C SER A 12 7.33 2.40 16.45
N GLU A 13 7.64 1.40 15.61
CA GLU A 13 8.57 1.58 14.48
C GLU A 13 7.96 2.47 13.40
N VAL A 14 8.78 3.24 12.69
CA VAL A 14 8.34 4.20 11.67
C VAL A 14 7.76 3.48 10.47
N SER A 15 6.58 3.89 10.03
CA SER A 15 5.92 3.41 8.82
C SER A 15 5.90 4.48 7.72
N ASN A 16 5.62 4.08 6.48
CA ASN A 16 5.38 5.05 5.40
C ASN A 16 4.18 5.97 5.69
N SER A 17 3.20 5.54 6.50
CA SER A 17 2.09 6.39 6.93
C SER A 17 2.57 7.51 7.85
N ASP A 18 3.51 7.23 8.77
CA ASP A 18 4.12 8.25 9.63
C ASP A 18 4.89 9.28 8.80
N LEU A 19 5.63 8.83 7.77
CA LEU A 19 6.28 9.74 6.82
C LEU A 19 5.28 10.56 5.99
N THR A 20 4.11 10.00 5.71
CA THR A 20 3.02 10.72 5.03
C THR A 20 2.43 11.80 5.92
N GLU A 21 2.22 11.50 7.19
CA GLU A 21 1.76 12.47 8.19
C GLU A 21 2.76 13.62 8.33
N LEU A 22 4.05 13.30 8.49
CA LEU A 22 5.11 14.31 8.51
C LEU A 22 5.10 15.19 7.26
N LYS A 23 5.03 14.59 6.07
CA LYS A 23 4.94 15.33 4.80
C LYS A 23 3.76 16.31 4.78
N ASN A 24 2.60 15.89 5.30
CA ASN A 24 1.41 16.75 5.36
C ASN A 24 1.56 17.91 6.35
N ILE A 25 2.29 17.70 7.46
CA ILE A 25 2.61 18.75 8.44
C ILE A 25 3.58 19.77 7.83
N LEU A 26 4.65 19.30 7.18
CA LEU A 26 5.70 20.15 6.62
C LEU A 26 5.25 20.89 5.34
N HIS A 27 4.42 20.24 4.54
CA HIS A 27 3.93 20.78 3.27
C HIS A 27 2.42 20.62 3.14
N PRO A 28 1.63 21.44 3.87
CA PRO A 28 0.18 21.41 3.78
C PRO A 28 -0.25 21.69 2.34
N ARG A 29 -0.90 20.73 1.70
CA ARG A 29 -1.50 20.90 0.37
C ARG A 29 -3.01 21.00 0.50
N MET A 30 -3.60 21.89 -0.30
CA MET A 30 -5.05 21.92 -0.45
C MET A 30 -5.48 20.63 -1.15
N GLN A 31 -6.33 19.85 -0.49
CA GLN A 31 -6.78 18.56 -0.98
C GLN A 31 -8.21 18.70 -1.48
N PHE A 32 -8.45 18.30 -2.72
CA PHE A 32 -9.78 18.31 -3.33
C PHE A 32 -10.40 16.91 -3.26
N GLY A 33 -11.68 16.84 -2.88
CA GLY A 33 -12.43 15.61 -2.72
C GLY A 33 -12.43 15.04 -1.31
N ASP A 34 -13.26 14.02 -1.09
CA ASP A 34 -13.42 13.34 0.19
C ASP A 34 -12.40 12.19 0.32
N LYS A 35 -11.26 12.50 0.93
CA LYS A 35 -10.19 11.51 1.17
C LYS A 35 -10.61 10.41 2.11
N GLU A 36 -11.41 10.73 3.11
CA GLU A 36 -11.87 9.76 4.10
C GLU A 36 -12.77 8.73 3.43
N ALA A 37 -13.72 9.18 2.60
CA ALA A 37 -14.55 8.27 1.80
C ALA A 37 -13.70 7.44 0.81
N ALA A 38 -12.72 8.05 0.15
CA ALA A 38 -11.85 7.34 -0.80
C ALA A 38 -11.01 6.25 -0.13
N PHE A 39 -10.45 6.53 1.05
CA PHE A 39 -9.68 5.61 1.87
C PHE A 39 -10.58 4.52 2.45
N ARG A 40 -11.73 4.89 3.03
CA ARG A 40 -12.72 3.97 3.58
C ARG A 40 -13.20 2.94 2.56
N PHE A 41 -13.48 3.37 1.32
CA PHE A 41 -13.84 2.44 0.25
C PHE A 41 -12.66 1.56 -0.20
N GLY A 42 -11.44 2.12 -0.22
CA GLY A 42 -10.23 1.33 -0.48
C GLY A 42 -10.08 0.17 0.51
N ASN A 43 -10.29 0.44 1.80
CA ASN A 43 -10.24 -0.58 2.86
C ASN A 43 -11.28 -1.68 2.69
N LEU A 44 -12.47 -1.37 2.17
CA LEU A 44 -13.48 -2.39 1.86
C LEU A 44 -12.99 -3.35 0.78
N VAL A 45 -12.44 -2.81 -0.31
CA VAL A 45 -11.93 -3.60 -1.44
C VAL A 45 -10.73 -4.44 -0.99
N ASP A 46 -9.81 -3.84 -0.23
CA ASP A 46 -8.66 -4.54 0.32
C ASP A 46 -9.11 -5.69 1.24
N ALA A 47 -9.96 -5.44 2.23
CA ALA A 47 -10.44 -6.48 3.15
C ALA A 47 -11.16 -7.63 2.41
N ILE A 48 -11.93 -7.34 1.35
CA ILE A 48 -12.57 -8.39 0.54
C ILE A 48 -11.54 -9.29 -0.13
N ILE A 49 -10.39 -8.75 -0.55
CA ILE A 49 -9.38 -9.46 -1.33
C ILE A 49 -8.32 -10.11 -0.44
N THR A 50 -7.83 -9.41 0.59
CA THR A 50 -6.67 -9.81 1.39
C THR A 50 -7.07 -10.39 2.76
N GLU A 51 -8.22 -10.00 3.32
CA GLU A 51 -8.68 -10.44 4.65
C GLU A 51 -10.20 -10.74 4.69
N PRO A 52 -10.70 -11.67 3.86
CA PRO A 52 -12.14 -11.88 3.68
C PRO A 52 -12.89 -12.28 4.96
N THR A 53 -12.18 -12.78 5.98
CA THR A 53 -12.73 -13.12 7.30
C THR A 53 -13.16 -11.90 8.13
N ARG A 54 -12.64 -10.70 7.83
CA ARG A 54 -13.04 -9.42 8.45
C ARG A 54 -14.36 -8.88 7.88
N VAL A 55 -14.84 -9.42 6.76
CA VAL A 55 -15.97 -8.88 6.00
C VAL A 55 -17.27 -9.61 6.36
N ASN A 56 -18.27 -8.85 6.84
CA ASN A 56 -19.63 -9.34 7.04
C ASN A 56 -20.53 -8.94 5.85
N TYR A 57 -20.72 -9.86 4.92
CA TYR A 57 -21.52 -9.65 3.71
C TYR A 57 -23.03 -9.50 3.96
N TYR A 58 -23.55 -9.97 5.10
CA TYR A 58 -24.97 -9.82 5.44
C TYR A 58 -25.28 -8.46 6.03
N ARG A 59 -24.33 -7.90 6.78
CA ARG A 59 -24.45 -6.59 7.42
C ARG A 59 -23.75 -5.49 6.65
N PHE A 60 -23.06 -5.80 5.55
CA PHE A 60 -22.24 -4.83 4.82
C PHE A 60 -21.23 -4.12 5.73
N MET A 61 -20.46 -4.89 6.50
CA MET A 61 -19.46 -4.36 7.44
C MET A 61 -18.07 -4.92 7.19
N VAL A 62 -17.05 -4.14 7.52
CA VAL A 62 -15.68 -4.62 7.76
C VAL A 62 -15.33 -4.24 9.19
N ASP A 63 -15.08 -5.24 10.04
CA ASP A 63 -14.99 -5.06 11.49
C ASP A 63 -16.19 -4.28 12.04
N ASP A 64 -15.98 -3.07 12.56
CA ASP A 64 -17.02 -2.19 13.12
C ASP A 64 -17.47 -1.07 12.14
N VAL A 65 -16.92 -1.04 10.92
CA VAL A 65 -17.26 -0.02 9.91
C VAL A 65 -18.40 -0.52 9.03
N GLN A 66 -19.50 0.23 9.02
CA GLN A 66 -20.68 0.00 8.19
C GLN A 66 -20.52 0.62 6.80
N TYR A 67 -20.95 -0.11 5.77
CA TYR A 67 -21.02 0.32 4.39
C TYR A 67 -22.43 0.20 3.85
N ASN A 68 -22.75 0.96 2.80
CA ASN A 68 -24.02 0.82 2.12
C ASN A 68 -23.96 -0.31 1.06
N GLU A 69 -25.13 -0.71 0.57
CA GLU A 69 -25.27 -1.80 -0.40
C GLU A 69 -24.58 -1.49 -1.74
N ASP A 70 -24.62 -0.24 -2.21
CA ASP A 70 -23.99 0.17 -3.46
C ASP A 70 -22.45 0.10 -3.37
N GLU A 71 -21.88 0.48 -2.24
CA GLU A 71 -20.44 0.35 -1.96
C GLU A 71 -20.01 -1.12 -1.98
N PHE A 72 -20.76 -2.00 -1.33
CA PHE A 72 -20.49 -3.44 -1.32
C PHE A 72 -20.60 -4.04 -2.71
N ARG A 73 -21.66 -3.71 -3.46
CA ARG A 73 -21.87 -4.19 -4.83
C ARG A 73 -20.69 -3.78 -5.72
N HIS A 74 -20.26 -2.52 -5.64
CA HIS A 74 -19.13 -2.03 -6.42
C HIS A 74 -17.81 -2.71 -6.03
N ALA A 75 -17.55 -2.90 -4.72
CA ALA A 75 -16.36 -3.61 -4.27
C ALA A 75 -16.35 -5.08 -4.73
N GLN A 76 -17.51 -5.74 -4.76
CA GLN A 76 -17.65 -7.09 -5.32
C GLN A 76 -17.43 -7.14 -6.84
N GLU A 77 -17.87 -6.13 -7.58
CA GLU A 77 -17.58 -6.00 -9.01
C GLU A 77 -16.08 -5.85 -9.27
N MET A 78 -15.40 -5.04 -8.46
CA MET A 78 -13.94 -4.87 -8.51
C MET A 78 -13.20 -6.18 -8.20
N HIS A 79 -13.60 -6.89 -7.13
CA HIS A 79 -13.03 -8.21 -6.81
C HIS A 79 -13.28 -9.22 -7.94
N LYS A 80 -14.48 -9.25 -8.53
CA LYS A 80 -14.79 -10.09 -9.69
C LYS A 80 -13.89 -9.74 -10.88
N ALA A 81 -13.66 -8.46 -11.15
CA ALA A 81 -12.78 -8.02 -12.23
C ALA A 81 -11.33 -8.51 -12.02
N LEU A 82 -10.81 -8.40 -10.78
CA LEU A 82 -9.49 -8.93 -10.43
C LEU A 82 -9.40 -10.44 -10.67
N ARG A 83 -10.40 -11.20 -10.25
CA ARG A 83 -10.48 -12.67 -10.46
C ARG A 83 -10.60 -13.04 -11.94
N MET A 84 -11.27 -12.22 -12.75
CA MET A 84 -11.35 -12.40 -14.19
C MET A 84 -10.02 -12.10 -14.88
N GLU A 85 -9.31 -11.06 -14.45
CA GLU A 85 -7.97 -10.74 -14.93
C GLU A 85 -6.98 -11.87 -14.67
N ALA A 86 -7.03 -12.48 -13.48
CA ALA A 86 -6.17 -13.60 -13.11
C ALA A 86 -6.32 -14.83 -14.05
N ARG A 87 -7.40 -14.94 -14.83
CA ARG A 87 -7.54 -16.02 -15.83
C ARG A 87 -6.63 -15.84 -17.04
N ARG A 88 -6.18 -14.61 -17.31
CA ARG A 88 -5.27 -14.26 -18.42
C ARG A 88 -3.90 -13.78 -17.93
N ASP A 89 -3.83 -13.20 -16.75
CA ASP A 89 -2.59 -12.80 -16.10
C ASP A 89 -2.09 -13.90 -15.16
N GLN A 90 -1.18 -14.74 -15.66
CA GLN A 90 -0.62 -15.85 -14.89
C GLN A 90 0.13 -15.38 -13.64
N PHE A 91 0.73 -14.19 -13.65
CA PHE A 91 1.42 -13.66 -12.48
C PHE A 91 0.40 -13.35 -11.38
N LEU A 92 -0.67 -12.61 -11.70
CA LEU A 92 -1.75 -12.34 -10.75
C LEU A 92 -2.39 -13.63 -10.22
N ALA A 93 -2.59 -14.63 -11.09
CA ALA A 93 -3.11 -15.92 -10.66
C ALA A 93 -2.26 -16.54 -9.54
N ARG A 94 -0.93 -16.48 -9.69
CA ARG A 94 0.02 -17.01 -8.71
C ARG A 94 0.08 -16.16 -7.44
N VAL A 95 -0.04 -14.84 -7.56
CA VAL A 95 -0.17 -13.94 -6.39
C VAL A 95 -1.39 -14.32 -5.56
N LEU A 96 -2.57 -14.44 -6.19
CA LEU A 96 -3.80 -14.80 -5.49
C LEU A 96 -3.82 -16.22 -4.91
N GLU A 97 -2.96 -17.11 -5.41
CA GLU A 97 -2.86 -18.50 -4.95
C GLU A 97 -1.85 -18.67 -3.80
N TYR A 98 -0.72 -17.96 -3.86
CA TYR A 98 0.44 -18.25 -3.00
C TYR A 98 0.91 -17.12 -2.10
N ALA A 99 0.40 -15.89 -2.26
CA ALA A 99 0.83 -14.80 -1.40
C ALA A 99 0.29 -14.96 0.02
N ASP A 100 1.16 -14.76 1.01
CA ASP A 100 0.74 -14.43 2.35
C ASP A 100 0.14 -13.01 2.30
N THR A 101 -1.08 -12.83 2.78
CA THR A 101 -1.74 -11.52 2.77
C THR A 101 -1.48 -10.75 4.06
N GLN A 102 -1.44 -9.42 3.95
CA GLN A 102 -1.32 -8.52 5.10
C GLN A 102 -0.08 -8.82 6.00
N CYS A 103 1.03 -9.18 5.36
CA CYS A 103 2.28 -9.56 6.01
C CYS A 103 3.04 -8.31 6.45
N PHE A 104 3.24 -8.13 7.75
CA PHE A 104 4.07 -7.04 8.26
C PHE A 104 5.54 -7.46 8.44
N MET A 105 6.43 -6.49 8.30
CA MET A 105 7.85 -6.64 8.57
C MET A 105 8.37 -5.45 9.35
N VAL A 106 9.46 -5.70 10.08
CA VAL A 106 10.17 -4.71 10.87
C VAL A 106 11.65 -4.83 10.55
N ASN A 107 12.33 -3.69 10.39
CA ASN A 107 13.78 -3.63 10.29
C ASN A 107 14.30 -2.69 11.39
N GLN A 108 15.00 -3.28 12.36
CA GLN A 108 15.55 -2.55 13.50
C GLN A 108 16.87 -1.89 13.10
N ALA A 109 17.07 -0.64 13.51
CA ALA A 109 18.24 0.16 13.16
C ALA A 109 18.57 0.14 11.65
N GLN A 110 17.53 0.25 10.81
CA GLN A 110 17.72 0.40 9.36
C GLN A 110 18.63 1.59 9.11
N GLN A 111 19.69 1.37 8.32
CA GLN A 111 20.69 2.38 8.03
C GLN A 111 20.22 3.28 6.90
N PHE A 112 20.39 4.58 7.08
CA PHE A 112 20.13 5.60 6.08
C PHE A 112 21.34 6.53 5.98
N GLU A 113 21.49 7.18 4.82
CA GLU A 113 22.44 8.26 4.62
C GLU A 113 21.72 9.42 3.93
N TYR A 114 21.81 10.62 4.49
CA TYR A 114 21.25 11.82 3.86
C TYR A 114 22.26 12.96 3.93
N GLY A 115 22.67 13.48 2.76
CA GLY A 115 23.68 14.54 2.68
C GLY A 115 25.04 14.18 3.31
N GLY A 116 25.42 12.89 3.29
CA GLY A 116 26.64 12.40 3.93
C GLY A 116 26.54 12.16 5.44
N PHE A 117 25.36 12.33 6.04
CA PHE A 117 25.12 12.03 7.46
C PHE A 117 24.47 10.65 7.61
N PRO A 118 25.14 9.68 8.25
CA PRO A 118 24.54 8.39 8.56
C PRO A 118 23.60 8.49 9.76
N PHE A 119 22.44 7.85 9.68
CA PHE A 119 21.49 7.74 10.79
C PHE A 119 20.70 6.43 10.72
N THR A 120 19.94 6.13 11.78
CA THR A 120 19.15 4.90 11.86
C THR A 120 17.73 5.17 12.31
N LEU A 121 16.79 4.37 11.80
CA LEU A 121 15.42 4.28 12.30
C LEU A 121 15.02 2.82 12.47
N ASP A 122 14.20 2.55 13.49
CA ASP A 122 13.42 1.31 13.52
C ASP A 122 12.22 1.51 12.61
N THR A 123 12.07 0.65 11.60
CA THR A 123 11.11 0.83 10.53
C THR A 123 10.17 -0.36 10.40
N ARG A 124 8.97 -0.13 9.87
CA ARG A 124 7.98 -1.17 9.58
C ARG A 124 7.21 -0.94 8.28
N CYS A 125 6.72 -2.04 7.71
CA CYS A 125 5.84 -2.06 6.56
C CYS A 125 4.79 -3.18 6.70
N LYS A 126 3.70 -3.10 5.94
CA LYS A 126 2.67 -4.15 5.89
C LYS A 126 2.23 -4.39 4.44
N TRP A 127 2.69 -5.49 3.87
CA TRP A 127 2.45 -5.91 2.50
C TRP A 127 1.04 -6.47 2.34
N ASP A 128 0.30 -6.02 1.32
CA ASP A 128 -0.98 -6.64 0.96
C ASP A 128 -0.78 -8.07 0.47
N TRP A 129 0.31 -8.30 -0.29
CA TRP A 129 0.75 -9.61 -0.74
C TRP A 129 2.25 -9.80 -0.55
N TRP A 130 2.64 -10.92 0.06
CA TRP A 130 4.04 -11.32 0.19
C TRP A 130 4.27 -12.73 -0.38
N LEU A 131 5.15 -12.84 -1.37
CA LEU A 131 5.53 -14.11 -1.99
C LEU A 131 6.79 -14.65 -1.30
N LYS A 132 6.60 -15.32 -0.15
CA LYS A 132 7.68 -15.80 0.71
C LYS A 132 8.77 -16.61 0.00
N MET A 133 8.38 -17.50 -0.93
CA MET A 133 9.33 -18.33 -1.68
C MET A 133 10.25 -17.52 -2.60
N PHE A 134 9.77 -16.39 -3.11
CA PHE A 134 10.50 -15.56 -4.06
C PHE A 134 11.09 -14.30 -3.43
N HIS A 135 10.81 -14.05 -2.14
CA HIS A 135 11.34 -12.94 -1.36
C HIS A 135 11.01 -11.56 -1.95
N PHE A 136 9.76 -11.38 -2.38
CA PHE A 136 9.21 -10.07 -2.76
C PHE A 136 7.70 -10.00 -2.56
N GLY A 137 7.14 -8.80 -2.62
CA GLY A 137 5.73 -8.59 -2.38
C GLY A 137 5.11 -7.60 -3.36
N GLY A 138 3.89 -7.23 -3.06
CA GLY A 138 3.17 -6.22 -3.79
C GLY A 138 2.01 -5.62 -3.01
N ASP A 139 1.36 -4.67 -3.66
CA ASP A 139 0.35 -3.81 -3.07
C ASP A 139 -0.91 -3.75 -3.95
N LEU A 140 -2.06 -3.73 -3.28
CA LEU A 140 -3.37 -3.59 -3.87
C LEU A 140 -3.86 -2.14 -3.72
N LYS A 141 -4.08 -1.48 -4.85
CA LYS A 141 -4.64 -0.13 -4.88
C LYS A 141 -6.04 -0.09 -5.47
N THR A 142 -6.84 0.85 -4.99
CA THR A 142 -8.04 1.31 -5.72
C THR A 142 -7.77 2.69 -6.28
N THR A 143 -8.15 2.93 -7.53
CA THR A 143 -7.78 4.17 -8.24
C THR A 143 -8.94 4.75 -9.04
N PHE A 144 -8.93 6.05 -9.29
CA PHE A 144 -9.85 6.70 -10.24
C PHE A 144 -9.28 6.73 -11.67
N ALA A 145 -8.10 6.16 -11.91
CA ALA A 145 -7.56 6.03 -13.27
C ALA A 145 -8.50 5.18 -14.15
N ALA A 146 -8.82 5.67 -15.34
CA ALA A 146 -9.55 4.94 -16.37
C ALA A 146 -8.62 4.36 -17.45
N THR A 147 -7.39 4.89 -17.55
CA THR A 147 -6.37 4.52 -18.52
C THR A 147 -5.04 4.17 -17.86
N GLN A 148 -4.15 3.51 -18.60
CA GLN A 148 -2.81 3.17 -18.09
C GLN A 148 -2.00 4.43 -17.77
N ALA A 149 -2.11 5.48 -18.60
CA ALA A 149 -1.41 6.74 -18.39
C ALA A 149 -1.86 7.43 -17.10
N GLU A 150 -3.19 7.50 -16.85
CA GLU A 150 -3.72 8.03 -15.58
C GLU A 150 -3.27 7.20 -14.37
N PHE A 151 -3.11 5.88 -14.53
CA PHE A 151 -2.59 5.03 -13.45
C PHE A 151 -1.09 5.27 -13.21
N ASP A 152 -0.29 5.42 -14.27
CA ASP A 152 1.12 5.73 -14.15
C ASP A 152 1.34 7.10 -13.46
N GLU A 153 0.50 8.10 -13.76
CA GLU A 153 0.47 9.38 -13.03
C GLU A 153 0.05 9.22 -11.57
N ALA A 154 -0.91 8.34 -11.28
CA ALA A 154 -1.37 8.08 -9.92
C ALA A 154 -0.27 7.48 -9.03
N VAL A 155 0.63 6.66 -9.60
CA VAL A 155 1.78 6.08 -8.85
C VAL A 155 2.64 7.17 -8.23
N ASP A 156 2.93 8.23 -8.98
CA ASP A 156 3.69 9.39 -8.48
C ASP A 156 2.83 10.29 -7.57
N PHE A 157 1.64 10.67 -8.04
CA PHE A 157 0.77 11.63 -7.35
C PHE A 157 0.39 11.21 -5.93
N PHE A 158 0.18 9.91 -5.70
CA PHE A 158 -0.17 9.35 -4.39
C PHE A 158 1.05 8.81 -3.62
N ASP A 159 2.27 9.07 -4.10
CA ASP A 159 3.53 8.59 -3.50
C ASP A 159 3.55 7.06 -3.31
N TRP A 160 2.97 6.32 -4.25
CA TRP A 160 2.98 4.86 -4.20
C TRP A 160 4.39 4.34 -4.48
N ASP A 161 5.12 4.96 -5.40
CA ASP A 161 6.54 4.73 -5.62
C ASP A 161 7.36 4.80 -4.31
N ARG A 162 7.14 5.84 -3.51
CA ARG A 162 7.75 6.01 -2.18
C ARG A 162 7.42 4.85 -1.25
N SER A 163 6.13 4.51 -1.16
CA SER A 163 5.69 3.41 -0.29
C SER A 163 6.32 2.07 -0.68
N ARG A 164 6.47 1.81 -1.98
CA ARG A 164 7.05 0.56 -2.47
C ARG A 164 8.55 0.52 -2.24
N ALA A 165 9.27 1.61 -2.49
CA ALA A 165 10.70 1.71 -2.17
C ALA A 165 10.97 1.50 -0.66
N TRP A 166 10.19 2.16 0.22
CA TRP A 166 10.24 1.95 1.67
C TRP A 166 10.10 0.48 2.05
N TYR A 167 9.16 -0.22 1.42
CA TYR A 167 8.86 -1.61 1.71
C TYR A 167 9.96 -2.55 1.22
N MET A 168 10.47 -2.31 -0.01
CA MET A 168 11.60 -3.04 -0.59
C MET A 168 12.86 -2.94 0.27
N ASP A 169 13.13 -1.79 0.88
CA ASP A 169 14.30 -1.59 1.74
C ASP A 169 14.15 -2.25 3.11
N ILE A 170 12.97 -2.18 3.73
CA ILE A 170 12.69 -2.88 4.99
C ILE A 170 12.80 -4.39 4.81
N ALA A 171 12.25 -4.92 3.71
CA ALA A 171 12.20 -6.34 3.43
C ALA A 171 13.48 -6.90 2.79
N ASN A 172 14.43 -6.03 2.42
CA ASN A 172 15.58 -6.37 1.58
C ASN A 172 15.19 -7.07 0.26
N SER A 173 14.09 -6.64 -0.36
CA SER A 173 13.55 -7.24 -1.58
C SER A 173 13.95 -6.49 -2.84
N ASN A 174 14.42 -7.19 -3.87
CA ASN A 174 14.83 -6.55 -5.11
C ASN A 174 13.69 -6.31 -6.11
N ARG A 175 12.46 -6.68 -5.76
CA ARG A 175 11.29 -6.56 -6.63
C ARG A 175 10.07 -6.13 -5.84
N ASP A 176 9.15 -5.47 -6.50
CA ASP A 176 7.82 -5.14 -5.99
C ASP A 176 6.83 -5.11 -7.17
N PHE A 177 5.54 -5.17 -6.87
CA PHE A 177 4.49 -4.93 -7.84
C PHE A 177 3.29 -4.22 -7.22
N ILE A 178 2.61 -3.41 -8.02
CA ILE A 178 1.32 -2.83 -7.68
C ILE A 178 0.29 -3.43 -8.62
N TYR A 179 -0.82 -3.95 -8.07
CA TYR A 179 -2.06 -4.11 -8.84
C TYR A 179 -3.05 -3.06 -8.39
N ALA A 180 -3.65 -2.35 -9.34
CA ALA A 180 -4.69 -1.38 -9.06
C ALA A 180 -5.99 -1.71 -9.78
N ILE A 181 -7.12 -1.48 -9.12
CA ILE A 181 -8.45 -1.66 -9.70
C ILE A 181 -9.13 -0.29 -9.82
N SER A 182 -9.59 0.04 -11.03
CA SER A 182 -10.31 1.28 -11.27
C SER A 182 -11.69 1.28 -10.61
N LYS A 183 -11.97 2.32 -9.81
CA LYS A 183 -13.32 2.66 -9.30
C LYS A 183 -14.26 3.19 -10.39
N LYS A 184 -13.77 3.47 -11.62
CA LYS A 184 -14.61 3.99 -12.71
C LYS A 184 -15.13 2.88 -13.63
N ASN A 185 -14.26 1.93 -13.96
CA ASN A 185 -14.55 0.94 -15.01
C ASN A 185 -14.04 -0.47 -14.67
N CYS A 186 -13.64 -0.72 -13.42
CA CYS A 186 -13.09 -2.01 -12.95
C CYS A 186 -11.87 -2.51 -13.74
N LYS A 187 -11.22 -1.65 -14.54
CA LYS A 187 -10.00 -2.03 -15.27
C LYS A 187 -8.88 -2.29 -14.27
N ILE A 188 -8.15 -3.38 -14.52
CA ILE A 188 -6.97 -3.75 -13.75
C ILE A 188 -5.74 -3.13 -14.39
N PHE A 189 -4.93 -2.48 -13.57
CA PHE A 189 -3.62 -1.95 -13.92
C PHE A 189 -2.55 -2.67 -13.11
N LYS A 190 -1.34 -2.72 -13.65
CA LYS A 190 -0.19 -3.25 -12.92
C LYS A 190 1.06 -2.43 -13.17
N LYS A 191 1.93 -2.40 -12.17
CA LYS A 191 3.27 -1.81 -12.23
C LYS A 191 4.24 -2.78 -11.59
N PHE A 192 5.33 -3.12 -12.26
CA PHE A 192 6.45 -3.83 -11.66
C PHE A 192 7.53 -2.81 -11.32
N ILE A 193 8.22 -3.04 -10.21
CA ILE A 193 9.29 -2.19 -9.73
C ILE A 193 10.47 -3.11 -9.42
N GLU A 194 11.65 -2.76 -9.93
CA GLU A 194 12.90 -3.44 -9.67
C GLU A 194 13.84 -2.52 -8.89
N ARG A 195 14.70 -3.13 -8.07
CA ARG A 195 15.77 -2.41 -7.38
C ARG A 195 16.58 -1.59 -8.39
N ASP A 196 16.86 -0.35 -8.03
CA ASP A 196 17.63 0.62 -8.83
C ASP A 196 16.97 1.04 -10.15
N ASP A 197 15.71 0.66 -10.41
CA ASP A 197 14.94 1.26 -11.51
C ASP A 197 14.51 2.70 -11.20
N ALA A 198 13.96 3.40 -12.20
CA ALA A 198 13.58 4.80 -12.07
C ALA A 198 12.47 5.03 -11.03
N ILE A 199 11.53 4.09 -10.86
CA ILE A 199 10.40 4.22 -9.94
C ILE A 199 10.89 4.00 -8.51
N TYR A 200 11.69 2.96 -8.30
CA TYR A 200 12.33 2.70 -7.02
C TYR A 200 13.22 3.86 -6.61
N THR A 201 14.10 4.34 -7.49
CA THR A 201 15.04 5.42 -7.18
C THR A 201 14.30 6.70 -6.80
N HIS A 202 13.28 7.08 -7.57
CA HIS A 202 12.46 8.24 -7.26
C HIS A 202 11.68 8.09 -5.95
N GLY A 203 11.10 6.90 -5.70
CA GLY A 203 10.44 6.61 -4.43
C GLY A 203 11.39 6.65 -3.24
N ARG A 204 12.63 6.19 -3.43
CA ARG A 204 13.69 6.19 -2.42
C ARG A 204 14.11 7.60 -2.05
N GLU A 205 14.40 8.45 -3.03
CA GLU A 205 14.71 9.87 -2.82
C GLU A 205 13.63 10.56 -1.98
N LYS A 206 12.35 10.31 -2.29
CA LYS A 206 11.21 10.87 -1.54
C LYS A 206 11.18 10.44 -0.07
N TYR A 207 11.44 9.17 0.24
CA TYR A 207 11.39 8.74 1.64
C TYR A 207 12.66 9.10 2.40
N GLU A 208 13.84 9.13 1.76
CA GLU A 208 15.12 9.39 2.45
C GLU A 208 15.14 10.80 3.06
N GLU A 209 14.63 11.80 2.33
CA GLU A 209 14.44 13.15 2.86
C GLU A 209 13.48 13.15 4.07
N LEU A 210 12.32 12.51 3.93
CA LEU A 210 11.32 12.45 5.01
C LEU A 210 11.82 11.66 6.21
N ALA A 211 12.56 10.58 6.01
CA ALA A 211 13.16 9.77 7.07
C ALA A 211 14.19 10.60 7.85
N PHE A 212 15.01 11.39 7.16
CA PHE A 212 15.96 12.29 7.81
C PHE A 212 15.25 13.39 8.61
N GLN A 213 14.20 14.01 8.05
CA GLN A 213 13.39 15.00 8.74
C GLN A 213 12.71 14.39 9.97
N TYR A 214 12.12 13.20 9.83
CA TYR A 214 11.48 12.46 10.93
C TYR A 214 12.48 12.16 12.05
N TRP A 215 13.67 11.67 11.69
CA TRP A 215 14.75 11.44 12.64
C TRP A 215 15.15 12.71 13.38
N CYS A 216 15.28 13.86 12.68
CA CYS A 216 15.58 15.14 13.32
C CYS A 216 14.51 15.59 14.33
N PHE A 217 13.22 15.36 14.05
CA PHE A 217 12.15 15.73 14.97
C PHE A 217 12.11 14.85 16.21
N ASN A 218 12.46 13.56 16.10
CA ASN A 218 12.49 12.63 17.22
C ASN A 218 13.72 12.77 18.13
N LEU A 219 14.66 13.65 17.80
CA LEU A 219 15.78 13.99 18.69
C LEU A 219 15.39 15.02 19.77
N TYR A 220 14.17 15.56 19.73
CA TYR A 220 13.62 16.54 20.67
C TYR A 220 12.37 16.00 21.35
#